data_AF-K0KRL7-F1
#
_entry.id   AF-K0KRL7-F1
#
_cell.length_a   1.000
_cell.length_b   1.000
_cell.length_c   1.000
_cell.angle_alpha   90.00
_cell.angle_beta   90.00
_cell.angle_gamma   90.00
#
_symmetry.space_group_name_H-M   'P 1'
#
loop_
_entity.id
_entity.type
_entity.pdbx_description
1 polymer ?
#
loop_
_entity_poly.entity_id
_entity_poly.type
_entity_poly.pdbx_seq_one_letter_code
_entity_poly.pdbx_strand_id
1 'polypeptide(L)'
;MFSRIIRSNNALIQRASFSTQSALLRNAQPKPSAEIPTPEAFLNKIGRNTIEHLEHFPSWHALFNTTSRQMKEKGIDVQSRRYIINMLEKYRCGEPIKEFKKGKKSYFGGEYKRKEVTAKIWAEQRKQRYELLEAEDKANRGE
;
A
#
# COMPACT_ATOMS: atom_id res chain seq x y z
N MET A 1 12.49 -59.36 17.54
CA MET A 1 11.28 -58.88 18.24
C MET A 1 11.46 -57.39 18.56
N PHE A 2 10.92 -56.49 17.74
CA PHE A 2 10.85 -55.07 18.10
C PHE A 2 9.48 -54.54 17.66
N SER A 3 8.56 -54.50 18.62
CA SER A 3 7.25 -53.88 18.48
C SER A 3 7.42 -52.36 18.43
N ARG A 4 6.98 -51.73 17.35
CA ARG A 4 6.83 -50.27 17.29
C ARG A 4 5.41 -49.91 17.71
N ILE A 5 5.32 -49.24 18.85
CA ILE A 5 4.09 -48.72 19.46
C ILE A 5 3.49 -47.66 18.53
N ILE A 6 2.24 -47.88 18.12
CA ILE A 6 1.40 -46.90 17.42
C ILE A 6 0.95 -45.86 18.45
N ARG A 7 1.45 -44.62 18.36
CA ARG A 7 0.87 -43.49 19.09
C ARG A 7 -0.10 -42.76 18.15
N SER A 8 -1.40 -43.02 18.32
CA SER A 8 -2.47 -42.21 17.74
C SER A 8 -2.52 -40.87 18.48
N ASN A 9 -1.99 -39.81 17.85
CA ASN A 9 -2.28 -38.44 18.30
C ASN A 9 -3.60 -38.00 17.67
N ASN A 10 -4.69 -38.22 18.41
CA ASN A 10 -6.00 -37.71 18.07
C ASN A 10 -6.03 -36.21 18.44
N ALA A 11 -5.49 -35.36 17.57
CA ALA A 11 -5.57 -33.92 17.75
C ALA A 11 -7.01 -33.47 17.44
N LEU A 12 -7.80 -33.29 18.51
CA LEU A 12 -9.04 -32.53 18.46
C LEU A 12 -8.71 -31.12 17.95
N ILE A 13 -8.94 -30.89 16.65
CA ILE A 13 -9.00 -29.57 16.05
C ILE A 13 -10.23 -28.90 16.67
N GLN A 14 -10.03 -28.19 17.79
CA GLN A 14 -10.99 -27.22 18.28
C GLN A 14 -11.13 -26.15 17.20
N ARG A 15 -12.13 -26.33 16.33
CA ARG A 15 -12.61 -25.27 15.45
C ARG A 15 -13.01 -24.11 16.35
N ALA A 16 -12.18 -23.07 16.39
CA ALA A 16 -12.54 -21.81 17.01
C ALA A 16 -13.86 -21.36 16.39
N SER A 17 -14.93 -21.37 17.19
CA SER A 17 -16.23 -20.83 16.82
C SER A 17 -16.08 -19.32 16.71
N PHE A 18 -15.87 -18.82 15.50
CA PHE A 18 -15.95 -17.39 15.22
C PHE A 18 -17.37 -16.91 15.61
N SER A 19 -17.44 -15.99 16.56
CA SER A 19 -18.69 -15.39 17.05
C SER A 19 -19.51 -14.84 15.87
N THR A 20 -20.70 -15.42 15.67
CA THR A 20 -21.65 -15.06 14.61
C THR A 20 -22.18 -13.63 14.75
N GLN A 21 -22.21 -13.08 15.97
CA GLN A 21 -22.63 -11.69 16.21
C GLN A 21 -21.68 -10.66 15.55
N SER A 22 -20.38 -10.94 15.53
CA SER A 22 -19.39 -10.05 14.90
C SER A 22 -19.50 -10.00 13.37
N ALA A 23 -20.06 -11.04 12.74
CA ALA A 23 -20.27 -11.09 11.29
C ALA A 23 -21.52 -10.28 10.89
N LEU A 24 -22.57 -10.31 11.71
CA LEU A 24 -23.79 -9.54 11.45
C LEU A 24 -23.58 -8.03 11.61
N LEU A 25 -22.82 -7.61 12.63
CA LEU A 25 -22.46 -6.19 12.82
C LEU A 25 -21.50 -5.67 11.73
N ARG A 26 -20.71 -6.54 11.12
CA ARG A 26 -19.79 -6.17 10.01
C ARG A 26 -20.51 -5.81 8.72
N ASN A 27 -21.68 -6.40 8.49
CA ASN A 27 -22.49 -6.15 7.30
C ASN A 27 -23.34 -4.87 7.43
N ALA A 28 -23.45 -4.30 8.63
CA ALA A 28 -24.09 -3.01 8.82
C ALA A 28 -23.21 -1.91 8.18
N GLN A 29 -23.81 -1.10 7.32
CA GLN A 29 -23.08 -0.02 6.67
C GLN A 29 -22.76 1.11 7.66
N PRO A 30 -21.50 1.56 7.73
CA PRO A 30 -21.14 2.66 8.60
C PRO A 30 -21.70 3.96 8.05
N LYS A 31 -22.24 4.79 8.95
CA LYS A 31 -22.73 6.13 8.58
C LYS A 31 -21.55 7.01 8.13
N PRO A 32 -21.75 7.94 7.19
CA PRO A 32 -20.75 8.94 6.85
C PRO A 32 -20.37 9.75 8.09
N SER A 33 -19.07 9.97 8.28
CA SER A 33 -18.55 10.83 9.35
C SER A 33 -18.57 12.29 8.90
N ALA A 34 -18.60 13.24 9.83
CA ALA A 34 -18.49 14.66 9.52
C ALA A 34 -17.19 14.98 8.74
N GLU A 35 -16.11 14.24 9.03
CA GLU A 35 -14.83 14.38 8.32
C GLU A 35 -14.84 13.78 6.90
N ILE A 36 -15.69 12.77 6.66
CA ILE A 36 -15.72 12.01 5.41
C ILE A 36 -17.19 11.81 4.99
N PRO A 37 -17.81 12.85 4.40
CA PRO A 37 -19.21 12.80 4.01
C PRO A 37 -19.46 12.07 2.69
N THR A 38 -18.47 12.04 1.79
CA THR A 38 -18.62 11.53 0.41
C THR A 38 -17.61 10.42 0.07
N PRO A 39 -17.92 9.54 -0.91
CA PRO A 39 -16.97 8.54 -1.41
C PRO A 39 -15.68 9.16 -1.93
N GLU A 40 -15.79 10.31 -2.60
CA GLU A 40 -14.64 11.07 -3.10
C GLU A 40 -13.74 11.55 -1.96
N ALA A 41 -14.31 12.09 -0.88
CA ALA A 41 -13.54 12.49 0.29
C ALA A 41 -12.81 11.29 0.92
N PHE A 42 -13.45 10.12 0.95
CA PHE A 42 -12.82 8.89 1.44
C PHE A 42 -11.63 8.46 0.57
N LEU A 43 -11.82 8.40 -0.75
CA LEU A 43 -10.77 7.99 -1.70
C LEU A 43 -9.60 8.97 -1.72
N ASN A 44 -9.86 10.27 -1.55
CA ASN A 44 -8.82 11.27 -1.37
C ASN A 44 -8.03 11.08 -0.07
N LYS A 45 -8.74 10.81 1.04
CA LYS A 45 -8.12 10.65 2.36
C LYS A 45 -7.18 9.44 2.44
N ILE A 46 -7.53 8.33 1.78
CA ILE A 46 -6.70 7.11 1.78
C ILE A 46 -5.49 7.19 0.83
N GLY A 47 -5.50 8.09 -0.17
CA GLY A 47 -4.38 8.32 -1.10
C GLY A 47 -4.09 7.16 -2.06
N ARG A 48 -2.81 6.94 -2.41
CA ARG A 48 -2.37 5.91 -3.38
C ARG A 48 -3.08 5.95 -4.75
N ASN A 49 -3.41 7.14 -5.25
CA ASN A 49 -4.09 7.38 -6.52
C ASN A 49 -5.45 6.66 -6.65
N THR A 50 -6.13 6.35 -5.55
CA THR A 50 -7.43 5.66 -5.62
C THR A 50 -8.58 6.52 -6.14
N ILE A 51 -8.37 7.83 -6.28
CA ILE A 51 -9.37 8.75 -6.84
C ILE A 51 -9.67 8.47 -8.32
N GLU A 52 -8.74 7.86 -9.05
CA GLU A 52 -8.94 7.46 -10.46
C GLU A 52 -10.12 6.49 -10.63
N HIS A 53 -10.50 5.78 -9.56
CA HIS A 53 -11.59 4.80 -9.58
C HIS A 53 -12.94 5.36 -9.08
N LEU A 54 -13.08 6.68 -8.93
CA LEU A 54 -14.29 7.32 -8.41
C LEU A 54 -15.54 6.99 -9.24
N GLU A 55 -15.40 6.90 -10.56
CA GLU A 55 -16.49 6.59 -11.50
C GLU A 55 -17.20 5.27 -11.17
N HIS A 56 -16.48 4.33 -10.56
CA HIS A 56 -17.00 3.02 -10.20
C HIS A 56 -17.82 3.03 -8.90
N PHE A 57 -17.77 4.12 -8.12
CA PHE A 57 -18.39 4.26 -6.80
C PHE A 57 -19.31 5.49 -6.74
N PRO A 58 -20.51 5.41 -7.36
CA PRO A 58 -21.40 6.57 -7.46
C PRO A 58 -22.03 7.01 -6.12
N SER A 59 -22.07 6.14 -5.12
CA SER A 59 -22.67 6.44 -3.82
C SER A 59 -21.91 5.81 -2.66
N TRP A 60 -22.12 6.35 -1.46
CA TRP A 60 -21.55 5.78 -0.22
C TRP A 60 -21.97 4.33 -0.04
N HIS A 61 -23.24 4.02 -0.33
CA HIS A 61 -23.76 2.67 -0.29
C HIS A 61 -23.03 1.74 -1.27
N ALA A 62 -22.80 2.19 -2.51
CA ALA A 62 -22.08 1.42 -3.51
C ALA A 62 -20.63 1.12 -3.09
N LEU A 63 -19.94 2.08 -2.46
CA LEU A 63 -18.57 1.91 -1.99
C LEU A 63 -18.44 0.74 -0.98
N PHE A 64 -19.34 0.64 0.00
CA PHE A 64 -19.29 -0.42 1.02
C PHE A 64 -19.90 -1.75 0.59
N ASN A 65 -20.75 -1.75 -0.44
CA ASN A 65 -21.40 -2.97 -0.94
C ASN A 65 -20.62 -3.66 -2.07
N THR A 66 -19.80 -2.91 -2.82
CA THR A 66 -19.09 -3.48 -3.97
C THR A 66 -18.09 -4.55 -3.52
N THR A 67 -18.25 -5.75 -4.07
CA THR A 67 -17.36 -6.88 -3.75
C THR A 67 -16.06 -6.84 -4.55
N SER A 68 -15.06 -7.61 -4.11
CA SER A 68 -13.77 -7.71 -4.82
C SER A 68 -13.91 -8.21 -6.26
N ARG A 69 -14.89 -9.08 -6.52
CA ARG A 69 -15.20 -9.60 -7.86
C ARG A 69 -15.77 -8.51 -8.77
N GLN A 70 -16.75 -7.75 -8.28
CA GLN A 70 -17.33 -6.62 -9.03
C GLN A 70 -16.27 -5.54 -9.32
N MET A 71 -15.38 -5.25 -8.38
CA MET A 71 -14.26 -4.33 -8.61
C MET A 71 -13.28 -4.85 -9.69
N LYS A 72 -13.08 -6.17 -9.78
CA LYS A 72 -12.27 -6.78 -10.85
C LYS A 72 -12.96 -6.63 -12.21
N GLU A 73 -14.26 -6.86 -12.27
CA GLU A 73 -15.06 -6.71 -13.51
C GLU A 73 -15.05 -5.26 -14.01
N LYS A 74 -15.02 -4.28 -13.09
CA LYS A 74 -14.86 -2.84 -13.41
C LYS A 74 -13.43 -2.43 -13.80
N GLY A 75 -12.46 -3.34 -13.81
CA GLY A 75 -11.09 -3.05 -14.27
C GLY A 75 -10.14 -2.45 -13.22
N ILE A 76 -10.51 -2.44 -11.94
CA ILE A 76 -9.64 -1.93 -10.87
C ILE A 76 -8.45 -2.88 -10.65
N ASP A 77 -7.24 -2.36 -10.52
CA ASP A 77 -6.05 -3.16 -10.24
C ASP A 77 -6.18 -3.95 -8.92
N VAL A 78 -5.49 -5.09 -8.85
CA VAL A 78 -5.46 -5.94 -7.66
C VAL A 78 -4.94 -5.20 -6.43
N GLN A 79 -3.92 -4.36 -6.56
CA GLN A 79 -3.33 -3.63 -5.43
C GLN A 79 -4.30 -2.57 -4.90
N SER A 80 -4.87 -1.76 -5.79
CA SER A 80 -5.85 -0.71 -5.45
C SER A 80 -7.08 -1.33 -4.80
N ARG A 81 -7.61 -2.42 -5.35
CA ARG A 81 -8.76 -3.14 -4.79
C ARG A 81 -8.51 -3.66 -3.38
N ARG A 82 -7.40 -4.37 -3.15
CA ARG A 82 -7.06 -4.90 -1.81
C ARG A 82 -6.89 -3.76 -0.80
N TYR A 83 -6.32 -2.64 -1.25
CA TYR A 83 -6.13 -1.48 -0.40
C TYR A 83 -7.45 -0.82 0.00
N ILE A 84 -8.34 -0.54 -0.97
CA ILE A 84 -9.66 0.06 -0.72
C ILE A 84 -10.46 -0.81 0.26
N ILE A 85 -10.57 -2.11 0.01
CA ILE A 85 -11.31 -3.03 0.89
C ILE A 85 -10.75 -3.01 2.32
N ASN A 86 -9.42 -3.05 2.46
CA ASN A 86 -8.78 -2.97 3.77
C ASN A 86 -9.08 -1.64 4.48
N MET A 87 -9.08 -0.52 3.75
CA MET A 87 -9.41 0.79 4.35
C MET A 87 -10.90 0.88 4.73
N LEU A 88 -11.80 0.27 3.96
CA LEU A 88 -13.23 0.19 4.29
C LEU A 88 -13.46 -0.64 5.56
N GLU A 89 -12.77 -1.77 5.72
CA GLU A 89 -12.83 -2.57 6.96
C GLU A 89 -12.28 -1.81 8.17
N LYS A 90 -11.17 -1.09 8.00
CA LYS A 90 -10.65 -0.21 9.07
C LYS A 90 -11.64 0.87 9.49
N TYR A 91 -12.32 1.47 8.52
CA TYR A 91 -13.38 2.44 8.80
C TYR A 91 -14.54 1.81 9.56
N ARG A 92 -14.95 0.58 9.21
CA ARG A 92 -15.97 -0.19 9.97
C ARG A 92 -15.54 -0.46 11.41
N CYS A 93 -14.25 -0.71 11.62
CA CYS A 93 -13.67 -0.91 12.96
C CYS A 93 -13.48 0.40 13.75
N GLY A 94 -13.73 1.57 13.15
CA GLY A 94 -13.50 2.87 13.80
C GLY A 94 -12.02 3.27 13.90
N GLU A 95 -11.13 2.63 13.13
CA GLU A 95 -9.73 3.05 13.06
C GLU A 95 -9.59 4.38 12.30
N PRO A 96 -8.64 5.25 12.68
CA PRO A 96 -8.41 6.50 11.98
C PRO A 96 -7.91 6.27 10.55
N ILE A 97 -8.61 6.87 9.57
CA ILE A 97 -8.23 6.77 8.16
C ILE A 97 -7.13 7.78 7.84
N LYS A 98 -6.02 7.25 7.31
CA LYS A 98 -4.90 8.02 6.78
C LYS A 98 -4.23 7.27 5.62
N GLU A 99 -3.52 8.00 4.77
CA GLU A 99 -2.73 7.37 3.70
C GLU A 99 -1.57 6.54 4.29
N PHE A 100 -1.55 5.25 3.96
CA PHE A 100 -0.41 4.39 4.23
C PHE A 100 0.52 4.41 3.02
N LYS A 101 1.62 5.16 3.03
CA LYS A 101 2.53 5.25 1.87
C LYS A 101 3.20 3.91 1.56
N LYS A 102 3.45 3.64 0.27
CA LYS A 102 4.26 2.47 -0.14
C LYS A 102 5.72 2.70 0.27
N GLY A 103 6.41 1.63 0.65
CA GLY A 103 7.84 1.69 0.89
C GLY A 103 8.59 2.06 -0.39
N LYS A 104 9.48 3.06 -0.32
CA LYS A 104 10.40 3.42 -1.40
C LYS A 104 11.82 3.04 -1.01
N LYS A 105 12.64 2.70 -2.01
CA LYS A 105 14.08 2.51 -1.79
C LYS A 105 14.73 3.86 -1.44
N SER A 106 15.92 3.80 -0.84
CA SER A 106 16.68 5.02 -0.56
C SER A 106 17.10 5.70 -1.87
N TYR A 107 17.50 6.97 -1.81
CA TYR A 107 17.99 7.72 -2.97
C TYR A 107 19.12 6.97 -3.70
N PHE A 108 20.03 6.35 -2.94
CA PHE A 108 21.15 5.55 -3.44
C PHE A 108 20.74 4.13 -3.88
N GLY A 109 19.46 3.78 -3.86
CA GLY A 109 18.94 2.45 -4.21
C GLY A 109 18.72 1.52 -3.02
N GLY A 110 18.67 0.22 -3.30
CA GLY A 110 18.60 -0.83 -2.28
C GLY A 110 19.99 -1.27 -1.80
N GLU A 111 20.07 -1.99 -0.69
CA GLU A 111 21.33 -2.37 -0.03
C GLU A 111 22.37 -2.97 -1.00
N TYR A 112 21.97 -3.93 -1.84
CA TYR A 112 22.87 -4.59 -2.78
C TYR A 112 23.52 -3.63 -3.78
N LYS A 113 22.76 -2.67 -4.33
CA LYS A 113 23.24 -1.73 -5.36
C LYS A 113 23.82 -0.45 -4.79
N ARG A 114 23.73 -0.21 -3.48
CA ARG A 114 24.08 1.08 -2.88
C ARG A 114 25.52 1.48 -3.15
N LYS A 115 26.48 0.56 -2.96
CA LYS A 115 27.92 0.85 -3.17
C LYS A 115 28.21 1.26 -4.62
N GLU A 116 27.61 0.56 -5.58
CA GLU A 116 27.75 0.83 -7.00
C GLU A 116 27.17 2.20 -7.37
N VAL A 117 25.92 2.46 -6.96
CA VAL A 117 25.22 3.73 -7.25
C VAL A 117 25.98 4.91 -6.65
N THR A 118 26.42 4.80 -5.40
CA THR A 118 27.20 5.86 -4.74
C THR A 118 28.53 6.11 -5.43
N ALA A 119 29.26 5.06 -5.80
CA ALA A 119 30.53 5.20 -6.51
C ALA A 119 30.36 5.91 -7.87
N LYS A 120 29.29 5.58 -8.62
CA LYS A 120 28.95 6.23 -9.88
C LYS A 120 28.67 7.72 -9.70
N ILE A 121 27.84 8.08 -8.71
CA ILE A 121 27.52 9.49 -8.38
C ILE A 121 28.80 10.27 -8.06
N TRP A 122 29.70 9.71 -7.24
CA TRP A 122 30.95 10.38 -6.90
C TRP A 122 31.92 10.50 -8.08
N ALA A 123 31.90 9.58 -9.03
CA ALA A 123 32.67 9.70 -10.26
C ALA A 123 32.15 10.85 -11.14
N GLU A 124 30.83 10.96 -11.29
CA GLU A 124 30.18 12.04 -12.05
C GLU A 124 30.43 13.41 -11.40
N GLN A 125 30.28 13.52 -10.07
CA GLN A 125 30.57 14.76 -9.34
C GLN A 125 32.03 15.21 -9.50
N ARG A 126 32.98 14.26 -9.48
CA ARG A 126 34.40 14.57 -9.74
C ARG A 126 34.61 15.08 -11.15
N LYS A 127 33.99 14.44 -12.15
CA LYS A 127 34.06 14.87 -13.55
C LYS A 127 33.53 16.31 -13.71
N GLN A 128 32.33 16.57 -13.20
CA GLN A 128 31.73 17.91 -13.22
C GLN A 128 32.63 18.95 -12.56
N ARG A 129 33.24 18.61 -11.42
CA ARG A 129 34.17 19.51 -10.72
C ARG A 129 35.38 19.85 -11.60
N TYR A 130 35.96 18.88 -12.30
CA TYR A 130 37.08 19.16 -13.20
C TYR A 130 36.67 20.03 -14.39
N GLU A 131 35.50 19.77 -14.98
CA GLU A 131 34.95 20.59 -16.07
C GLU A 131 34.73 22.04 -15.61
N LEU A 132 34.24 22.23 -14.38
CA LEU A 132 34.07 23.57 -13.80
C LEU A 132 35.40 24.28 -13.58
N LEU A 133 36.41 23.60 -13.02
CA LEU A 133 37.74 24.17 -12.83
C LEU A 133 38.39 24.54 -14.17
N GLU A 134 38.24 23.70 -15.18
CA GLU A 134 38.75 24.00 -16.52
C GLU A 134 38.04 25.23 -17.13
N ALA A 135 36.73 25.35 -16.93
CA ALA A 135 35.97 26.52 -17.35
C ALA A 135 36.41 27.80 -16.60
N GLU A 136 36.66 27.70 -15.30
CA GLU A 136 37.20 28.80 -14.48
C GLU A 136 38.60 29.22 -14.96
N ASP A 137 39.49 28.27 -15.22
CA ASP A 137 40.83 28.53 -15.74
C ASP A 137 40.78 29.19 -17.13
N LYS A 138 39.87 28.76 -18.02
CA LYS A 138 39.66 29.38 -19.34
C LYS A 138 39.14 30.83 -19.19
N ALA A 139 38.15 31.04 -18.33
CA ALA A 139 37.61 32.36 -18.06
C ALA A 139 38.69 33.31 -17.49
N ASN A 140 39.55 32.81 -16.60
CA ASN A 140 40.67 33.58 -16.04
C ASN A 140 41.77 33.89 -17.07
N ARG A 141 41.95 33.03 -18.08
CA ARG A 141 42.89 33.27 -19.20
C ARG A 141 42.34 34.23 -20.26
N GLY A 142 41.06 34.61 -20.20
CA GLY A 142 40.44 35.55 -21.14
C GLY A 142 40.17 34.98 -22.53
N GLU A 143 40.11 33.64 -22.66
CA GLU A 143 39.66 32.91 -23.86
C GLU A 143 38.14 32.71 -23.88
#